data_AF-A0A7S2VIL8-F1
#
_entry.id   AF-A0A7S2VIL8-F1
#
_cell.length_a   1.000
_cell.length_b   1.000
_cell.length_c   1.000
_cell.angle_alpha   90.00
_cell.angle_beta   90.00
_cell.angle_gamma   90.00
#
_symmetry.space_group_name_H-M   'P 1'
#
loop_
_entity.id
_entity.type
_entity.pdbx_description
1 polymer ?
#
loop_
_entity_poly.entity_id
_entity_poly.type
_entity_poly.pdbx_seq_one_letter_code
_entity_poly.pdbx_strand_id
1 'polypeptide(L)'
;WTLDIVINFLTGRYSDGELIMNPRVIARYYMRSWFLPDFLVVLSDWTSMLVGISLGDGVKMLRFTKLGRLLRMVGMLRMLRIIRIVEDIAENRMSEGWRLAFRMSNFFAFIMLGAHFLSCVWFFIGTAGGVSDTGAHWIDGASVPVGDEVLHFIDASTSYQYAGHYEMSA
;
A
#
# COMPACT_ATOMS: atom_id res chain seq x y z
N TRP A 1 11.19 12.81 -1.29
CA TRP A 1 10.55 11.86 -2.24
C TRP A 1 10.78 12.25 -3.69
N THR A 2 10.41 13.47 -4.08
CA THR A 2 10.61 13.99 -5.46
C THR A 2 12.06 13.96 -5.90
N LEU A 3 12.98 14.46 -5.06
CA LEU A 3 14.41 14.46 -5.34
C LEU A 3 15.00 13.04 -5.44
N ASP A 4 14.42 12.09 -4.72
CA ASP A 4 14.89 10.71 -4.68
C ASP A 4 14.62 9.99 -6.02
N ILE A 5 13.56 10.37 -6.74
CA ILE A 5 13.32 9.93 -8.13
C ILE A 5 14.42 10.47 -9.04
N VAL A 6 14.74 11.76 -8.94
CA VAL A 6 15.79 12.39 -9.76
C VAL A 6 17.15 11.77 -9.49
N ILE A 7 17.46 11.48 -8.23
CA ILE A 7 18.69 10.78 -7.83
C ILE A 7 18.71 9.37 -8.44
N ASN A 8 17.60 8.62 -8.39
CA ASN A 8 17.51 7.29 -9.01
C ASN A 8 17.76 7.28 -10.54
N PHE A 9 17.49 8.37 -11.25
CA PHE A 9 17.86 8.51 -12.67
C PHE A 9 19.37 8.71 -12.89
N LEU A 10 20.08 9.20 -11.87
CA LEU A 10 21.50 9.52 -11.90
C LEU A 10 22.37 8.47 -11.20
N THR A 11 21.77 7.57 -10.41
CA THR A 11 22.48 6.49 -9.72
C THR A 11 22.84 5.36 -10.69
N GLY A 12 24.14 5.10 -10.84
CA GLY A 12 24.66 3.95 -11.58
C GLY A 12 24.23 2.61 -10.97
N ARG A 13 23.87 1.63 -11.80
CA ARG A 13 23.56 0.26 -11.36
C ARG A 13 24.68 -0.69 -11.75
N TYR A 14 24.91 -1.68 -10.91
CA TYR A 14 25.67 -2.87 -11.25
C TYR A 14 24.76 -3.84 -12.03
N SER A 15 25.22 -4.29 -13.20
CA SER A 15 24.60 -5.35 -13.99
C SER A 15 25.69 -6.34 -14.38
N ASP A 16 25.54 -7.61 -14.02
CA ASP A 16 26.48 -8.69 -14.36
C ASP A 16 27.95 -8.41 -14.01
N GLY A 17 28.19 -7.72 -12.90
CA GLY A 17 29.54 -7.37 -12.42
C GLY A 17 30.14 -6.11 -13.06
N GLU A 18 29.48 -5.51 -14.05
CA GLU A 18 29.88 -4.24 -14.65
C GLU A 18 29.04 -3.07 -14.15
N LEU A 19 29.70 -1.96 -13.80
CA LEU A 19 29.05 -0.74 -13.38
C LEU A 19 28.59 0.05 -14.61
N ILE A 20 27.28 0.09 -14.86
CA ILE A 20 26.71 0.87 -15.95
C ILE A 20 26.50 2.30 -15.44
N MET A 21 27.30 3.24 -15.96
CA MET A 21 27.19 4.68 -15.66
C MET A 21 26.42 5.46 -16.73
N ASN A 22 25.95 4.82 -17.82
CA ASN A 22 25.30 5.54 -18.92
C ASN A 22 23.88 5.98 -18.52
N PRO A 23 23.62 7.30 -18.36
CA PRO A 23 22.34 7.80 -17.84
C PRO A 23 21.17 7.50 -18.77
N ARG A 24 21.37 7.39 -20.09
CA ARG A 24 20.30 7.07 -21.04
C ARG A 24 19.82 5.63 -20.87
N VAL A 25 20.75 4.72 -20.59
CA VAL A 25 20.46 3.31 -20.37
C VAL A 25 19.73 3.15 -19.03
N ILE A 26 20.28 3.74 -17.96
CA ILE A 26 19.70 3.74 -16.62
C ILE A 26 18.27 4.31 -16.65
N ALA A 27 18.07 5.45 -17.31
CA ALA A 27 16.76 6.08 -17.42
C ALA A 27 15.73 5.19 -18.13
N ARG A 28 16.11 4.52 -19.23
CA ARG A 28 15.19 3.63 -19.97
C ARG A 28 14.77 2.43 -19.13
N TYR A 29 15.71 1.83 -18.39
CA TYR A 29 15.41 0.72 -17.48
C TYR A 29 14.51 1.18 -16.33
N TYR A 30 14.85 2.30 -15.69
CA TYR A 30 14.05 2.86 -14.59
C TYR A 30 12.64 3.24 -15.03
N MET A 31 12.48 3.85 -16.21
CA MET A 31 11.18 4.19 -16.80
C MET A 31 10.29 2.96 -17.05
N ARG A 32 10.86 1.84 -17.48
CA ARG A 32 10.10 0.62 -17.82
C ARG A 32 9.68 -0.19 -16.60
N SER A 33 10.42 -0.08 -15.50
CA SER A 33 10.24 -0.94 -14.32
C SER A 33 9.63 -0.20 -13.14
N TRP A 34 10.19 0.96 -12.77
CA TRP A 34 9.99 1.53 -11.44
C TRP A 34 9.44 2.95 -11.41
N PHE A 35 9.45 3.66 -12.55
CA PHE A 35 8.94 5.02 -12.64
C PHE A 35 7.44 5.12 -12.26
N LEU A 36 6.60 4.19 -12.72
CA LEU A 36 5.15 4.23 -12.46
C LEU A 36 4.82 4.24 -10.95
N PRO A 37 5.26 3.26 -10.14
CA PRO A 37 4.94 3.25 -8.71
C PRO A 37 5.56 4.43 -7.96
N ASP A 38 6.79 4.83 -8.27
CA ASP A 38 7.44 5.98 -7.63
C ASP A 38 6.71 7.29 -7.94
N PHE A 39 6.26 7.46 -9.19
CA PHE A 39 5.47 8.61 -9.62
C PHE A 39 4.11 8.66 -8.91
N LEU A 40 3.41 7.54 -8.76
CA LEU A 40 2.12 7.46 -8.04
C LEU A 40 2.26 7.84 -6.57
N VAL A 41 3.34 7.40 -5.91
CA VAL A 41 3.63 7.77 -4.52
C VAL A 41 3.83 9.28 -4.39
N VAL A 42 4.65 9.88 -5.25
CA VAL A 42 4.87 11.33 -5.25
C VAL A 42 3.59 12.09 -5.55
N LEU A 43 2.83 11.68 -6.57
CA LEU A 43 1.56 12.31 -6.92
C LEU A 43 0.53 12.23 -5.78
N SER A 44 0.47 11.11 -5.06
CA SER A 44 -0.38 10.98 -3.86
C SER A 44 0.05 11.91 -2.72
N ASP A 45 1.34 12.15 -2.54
CA ASP A 45 1.87 13.01 -1.48
C ASP A 45 1.51 14.48 -1.75
N TRP A 46 1.73 14.94 -2.99
CA TRP A 46 1.34 16.27 -3.43
C TRP A 46 -0.17 16.49 -3.38
N THR A 47 -0.97 15.52 -3.82
CA THR A 47 -2.44 15.63 -3.77
C THR A 47 -2.96 15.60 -2.34
N SER A 48 -2.38 14.80 -1.45
CA SER A 48 -2.70 14.81 -0.01
C SER A 48 -2.39 16.15 0.64
N MET A 49 -1.22 16.73 0.34
CA MET A 49 -0.83 18.05 0.83
C MET A 49 -1.74 19.17 0.31
N LEU A 50 -2.09 19.15 -0.98
CA LEU A 50 -3.02 20.11 -1.59
C LEU A 50 -4.44 20.00 -1.01
N VAL A 51 -4.93 18.77 -0.78
CA VAL A 51 -6.21 18.52 -0.12
C VAL A 51 -6.19 19.05 1.31
N GLY A 52 -5.13 18.79 2.09
CA GLY A 52 -4.98 19.29 3.45
C GLY A 52 -5.03 20.82 3.54
N ILE A 53 -4.44 21.52 2.58
CA ILE A 53 -4.46 23.00 2.50
C ILE A 53 -5.84 23.52 2.07
N SER A 54 -6.53 22.81 1.17
CA SER A 54 -7.83 23.22 0.60
C SER A 54 -9.03 22.95 1.52
N LEU A 55 -8.86 22.13 2.57
CA LEU A 55 -9.92 21.74 3.51
C LEU A 55 -10.30 22.82 4.55
N GLY A 56 -9.76 24.04 4.41
CA GLY A 56 -10.20 25.21 5.19
C GLY A 56 -11.67 25.61 4.95
N ASP A 57 -12.31 25.15 3.87
CA ASP A 57 -13.72 25.45 3.56
C ASP A 57 -14.61 24.18 3.64
N GLY A 58 -15.50 24.16 4.63
CA GLY A 58 -16.19 22.98 5.17
C GLY A 58 -17.24 22.28 4.30
N VAL A 59 -17.45 22.66 3.04
CA VAL A 59 -18.60 22.14 2.24
C VAL A 59 -18.25 20.88 1.42
N LYS A 60 -16.96 20.55 1.24
CA LYS A 60 -16.51 19.39 0.45
C LYS A 60 -16.17 18.13 1.27
N MET A 61 -16.46 18.10 2.55
CA MET A 61 -15.93 17.11 3.50
C MET A 61 -16.21 15.62 3.14
N LEU A 62 -17.40 15.28 2.62
CA LEU A 62 -17.81 13.88 2.35
C LEU A 62 -17.15 13.22 1.13
N ARG A 63 -16.81 13.97 0.08
CA ARG A 63 -16.08 13.41 -1.08
C ARG A 63 -14.58 13.32 -0.80
N PHE A 64 -14.06 14.24 0.01
CA PHE A 64 -12.64 14.33 0.30
C PHE A 64 -12.20 13.38 1.42
N THR A 65 -13.10 12.95 2.32
CA THR A 65 -12.83 11.83 3.24
C THR A 65 -12.59 10.52 2.49
N LYS A 66 -13.32 10.26 1.39
CA LYS A 66 -13.07 9.10 0.50
C LYS A 66 -11.69 9.20 -0.16
N LEU A 67 -11.33 10.39 -0.66
CA LEU A 67 -10.01 10.63 -1.25
C LEU A 67 -8.89 10.47 -0.23
N GLY A 68 -9.05 10.97 1.00
CA GLY A 68 -8.08 10.79 2.08
C GLY A 68 -7.82 9.33 2.46
N ARG A 69 -8.85 8.47 2.41
CA ARG A 69 -8.70 7.02 2.60
C ARG A 69 -7.91 6.36 1.46
N LEU A 70 -8.19 6.72 0.21
CA LEU A 70 -7.43 6.24 -0.95
C LEU A 70 -5.96 6.69 -0.90
N LEU A 71 -5.71 7.94 -0.49
CA LEU A 71 -4.34 8.46 -0.35
C LEU A 71 -3.54 7.71 0.73
N ARG A 72 -4.18 7.29 1.84
CA ARG A 72 -3.54 6.38 2.82
C ARG A 72 -3.14 5.04 2.21
N MET A 73 -3.97 4.49 1.32
CA MET A 73 -3.66 3.23 0.61
C MET A 73 -2.45 3.40 -0.31
N VAL A 74 -2.34 4.52 -1.04
CA VAL A 74 -1.16 4.80 -1.86
C VAL A 74 0.11 4.97 -1.00
N GLY A 75 -0.05 5.43 0.25
CA GLY A 75 1.01 5.42 1.26
C GLY A 75 1.63 4.03 1.50
N MET A 76 0.87 2.94 1.35
CA MET A 76 1.38 1.56 1.49
C MET A 76 2.38 1.19 0.39
N LEU A 77 2.27 1.79 -0.80
CA LEU A 77 3.26 1.61 -1.88
C LEU A 77 4.65 2.13 -1.48
N ARG A 78 4.75 2.98 -0.44
CA ARG A 78 6.05 3.37 0.13
C ARG A 78 6.79 2.19 0.75
N MET A 79 6.09 1.18 1.27
CA MET A 79 6.73 -0.02 1.84
C MET A 79 7.45 -0.85 0.77
N LEU A 80 6.90 -0.90 -0.45
CA LEU A 80 7.55 -1.55 -1.60
C LEU A 80 8.91 -0.93 -1.93
N ARG A 81 9.08 0.38 -1.67
CA ARG A 81 10.34 1.08 -1.87
C ARG A 81 11.38 0.70 -0.82
N ILE A 82 10.98 0.60 0.45
CA ILE A 82 11.86 0.20 1.56
C ILE A 82 12.42 -1.19 1.29
N ILE A 83 11.53 -2.11 0.90
CA ILE A 83 11.86 -3.45 0.44
C ILE A 83 12.98 -3.43 -0.62
N ARG A 84 12.87 -2.57 -1.64
CA ARG A 84 13.87 -2.48 -2.72
C ARG A 84 15.20 -1.92 -2.25
N ILE A 85 15.19 -0.87 -1.43
CA ILE A 85 16.42 -0.28 -0.90
C ILE A 85 17.16 -1.32 -0.05
N VAL A 86 16.42 -2.09 0.75
CA VAL A 86 16.97 -3.18 1.54
C VAL A 86 17.52 -4.29 0.65
N GLU A 87 16.83 -4.63 -0.45
CA GLU A 87 17.29 -5.62 -1.42
C GLU A 87 18.57 -5.15 -2.15
N ASP A 88 18.60 -3.94 -2.70
CA ASP A 88 19.79 -3.36 -3.37
C ASP A 88 20.99 -3.25 -2.42
N ILE A 89 20.78 -2.95 -1.13
CA ILE A 89 21.85 -2.95 -0.11
C ILE A 89 22.29 -4.39 0.19
N ALA A 90 21.35 -5.33 0.33
CA ALA A 90 21.65 -6.73 0.59
C ALA A 90 22.45 -7.36 -0.56
N GLU A 91 22.11 -7.06 -1.81
CA GLU A 91 22.81 -7.58 -2.98
C GLU A 91 24.24 -7.08 -3.10
N ASN A 92 24.51 -5.84 -2.66
CA ASN A 92 25.85 -5.23 -2.74
C ASN A 92 26.75 -5.49 -1.53
N ARG A 93 26.20 -5.92 -0.38
CA ARG A 93 26.94 -6.01 0.90
C ARG A 93 26.92 -7.38 1.57
N MET A 94 26.05 -8.31 1.19
CA MET A 94 25.87 -9.58 1.91
C MET A 94 26.45 -10.80 1.19
N SER A 95 26.90 -11.80 1.97
CA SER A 95 27.34 -13.08 1.42
C SER A 95 26.18 -13.87 0.79
N GLU A 96 26.49 -14.79 -0.13
CA GLU A 96 25.48 -15.51 -0.94
C GLU A 96 24.38 -16.18 -0.12
N GLY A 97 24.72 -16.79 1.03
CA GLY A 97 23.75 -17.44 1.91
C GLY A 97 22.74 -16.47 2.53
N TRP A 98 23.20 -15.29 2.93
CA TRP A 98 22.34 -14.25 3.49
C TRP A 98 21.49 -13.56 2.42
N ARG A 99 22.02 -13.43 1.21
CA ARG A 99 21.28 -12.87 0.05
C ARG A 99 20.05 -13.72 -0.28
N LEU A 100 20.18 -15.05 -0.26
CA LEU A 100 19.05 -15.95 -0.49
C LEU A 100 17.99 -15.81 0.61
N ALA A 101 18.40 -15.80 1.88
CA ALA A 101 17.49 -15.65 3.01
C ALA A 101 16.72 -14.31 2.97
N PHE A 102 17.40 -13.20 2.63
CA PHE A 102 16.76 -11.89 2.48
C PHE A 102 15.75 -11.86 1.32
N ARG A 103 16.10 -12.45 0.18
CA ARG A 103 15.21 -12.53 -0.98
C ARG A 103 13.93 -13.30 -0.66
N MET A 104 14.04 -14.40 0.08
CA MET A 104 12.88 -15.18 0.51
C MET A 104 12.01 -14.39 1.50
N SER A 105 12.62 -13.72 2.49
CA SER A 105 11.89 -12.86 3.43
C SER A 105 11.15 -11.73 2.71
N ASN A 106 11.78 -11.13 1.71
CA ASN A 106 11.18 -10.08 0.89
C ASN A 106 9.94 -10.58 0.11
N PHE A 107 10.01 -11.78 -0.44
CA PHE A 107 8.87 -12.40 -1.12
C PHE A 107 7.66 -12.59 -0.20
N PHE A 108 7.88 -13.06 1.04
CA PHE A 108 6.83 -13.16 2.05
C PHE A 108 6.24 -11.78 2.41
N ALA A 109 7.09 -10.76 2.56
CA ALA A 109 6.64 -9.40 2.82
C ALA A 109 5.76 -8.85 1.68
N PHE A 110 6.11 -9.16 0.42
CA PHE A 110 5.30 -8.81 -0.75
C PHE A 110 3.93 -9.48 -0.75
N ILE A 111 3.87 -10.78 -0.44
CA ILE A 111 2.60 -11.52 -0.34
C ILE A 111 1.72 -10.93 0.76
N MET A 112 2.28 -10.70 1.94
CA MET A 112 1.54 -10.11 3.07
C MET A 112 1.01 -8.71 2.73
N LEU A 113 1.83 -7.88 2.09
CA LEU A 113 1.40 -6.55 1.66
C LEU A 113 0.29 -6.63 0.60
N GLY A 114 0.39 -7.58 -0.34
CA GLY A 114 -0.66 -7.84 -1.32
C GLY A 114 -1.97 -8.27 -0.68
N ALA A 115 -1.92 -9.17 0.30
CA ALA A 115 -3.09 -9.60 1.07
C ALA A 115 -3.72 -8.45 1.86
N HIS A 116 -2.92 -7.61 2.51
CA HIS A 116 -3.39 -6.41 3.21
C HIS A 116 -4.02 -5.40 2.23
N PHE A 117 -3.39 -5.17 1.08
CA PHE A 117 -3.94 -4.26 0.08
C PHE A 117 -5.29 -4.77 -0.43
N LEU A 118 -5.39 -6.07 -0.76
CA LEU A 118 -6.63 -6.67 -1.21
C LEU A 118 -7.73 -6.60 -0.14
N SER A 119 -7.42 -6.92 1.11
CA SER A 119 -8.39 -6.85 2.21
C SER A 119 -8.83 -5.41 2.50
N CYS A 120 -7.92 -4.45 2.44
CA CYS A 120 -8.25 -3.04 2.60
C CYS A 120 -9.07 -2.47 1.43
N VAL A 121 -8.82 -2.91 0.19
CA VAL A 121 -9.65 -2.54 -0.96
C VAL A 121 -11.06 -3.13 -0.79
N TRP A 122 -11.18 -4.38 -0.38
CA TRP A 122 -12.47 -5.01 -0.08
C TRP A 122 -13.20 -4.25 1.03
N PHE A 123 -12.53 -3.95 2.15
CA PHE A 123 -13.11 -3.14 3.22
C PHE A 123 -13.53 -1.73 2.75
N PHE A 124 -12.74 -1.11 1.88
CA PHE A 124 -13.09 0.18 1.29
C PHE A 124 -14.34 0.09 0.42
N ILE A 125 -14.49 -0.95 -0.42
CA ILE A 125 -15.68 -1.14 -1.26
C ILE A 125 -16.93 -1.33 -0.39
N GLY A 126 -16.84 -2.17 0.65
CA GLY A 126 -17.96 -2.39 1.58
C GLY A 126 -18.39 -1.11 2.30
N THR A 127 -17.43 -0.30 2.77
CA THR A 127 -17.73 0.95 3.51
C THR A 127 -18.00 2.16 2.62
N ALA A 128 -17.67 2.11 1.32
CA ALA A 128 -17.86 3.25 0.42
C ALA A 128 -19.33 3.51 0.06
N GLY A 129 -20.26 2.63 0.45
CA GLY A 129 -21.70 2.80 0.28
C GLY A 129 -22.11 2.86 -1.19
N GLY A 130 -21.41 2.12 -2.07
CA GLY A 130 -21.80 1.97 -3.47
C GLY A 130 -23.12 1.20 -3.57
N VAL A 131 -23.93 1.52 -4.59
CA VAL A 131 -25.22 0.86 -4.86
C VAL A 131 -24.97 -0.64 -5.03
N SER A 132 -25.39 -1.45 -4.07
CA SER A 132 -25.49 -2.89 -4.26
C SER A 132 -26.88 -3.18 -4.84
N ASP A 133 -26.95 -4.09 -5.82
CA ASP A 133 -28.23 -4.48 -6.44
C ASP A 133 -29.24 -5.05 -5.42
N THR A 134 -28.74 -5.49 -4.26
CA THR A 134 -29.53 -6.04 -3.13
C THR A 134 -29.73 -5.05 -1.98
N GLY A 135 -29.11 -3.87 -2.00
CA GLY A 135 -29.15 -2.89 -0.91
C GLY A 135 -28.33 -3.26 0.35
N ALA A 136 -27.69 -4.43 0.37
CA ALA A 136 -26.82 -4.89 1.46
C ALA A 136 -25.36 -5.05 0.99
N HIS A 137 -24.40 -4.79 1.89
CA HIS A 137 -22.97 -5.05 1.69
C HIS A 137 -22.55 -6.30 2.48
N TRP A 138 -21.45 -6.95 2.11
CA TRP A 138 -20.93 -8.15 2.83
C TRP A 138 -20.51 -7.87 4.28
N ILE A 139 -20.37 -6.59 4.64
CA ILE A 139 -20.12 -6.14 6.01
C ILE A 139 -21.39 -6.08 6.85
N ASP A 140 -22.58 -6.02 6.25
CA ASP A 140 -23.85 -5.87 6.98
C ASP A 140 -24.31 -7.21 7.57
N GLY A 141 -23.97 -8.32 6.91
CA GLY A 141 -24.18 -9.67 7.43
C GLY A 141 -23.14 -10.11 8.47
N ALA A 142 -22.07 -9.33 8.65
CA ALA A 142 -21.08 -9.57 9.70
C ALA A 142 -21.55 -8.85 10.97
N SER A 143 -22.31 -9.55 11.80
CA SER A 143 -22.67 -9.08 13.15
C SER A 143 -22.15 -10.06 14.18
N VAL A 144 -21.50 -9.55 15.22
CA VAL A 144 -20.98 -10.38 16.32
C VAL A 144 -21.99 -10.28 17.48
N PRO A 145 -22.58 -11.40 17.93
CA PRO A 145 -23.42 -11.40 19.12
C PRO A 145 -22.53 -11.17 20.35
N VAL A 146 -22.78 -10.10 21.11
CA VAL A 146 -22.08 -9.80 22.37
C VAL A 146 -23.12 -9.79 23.48
N GLY A 147 -23.35 -10.95 24.10
CA GLY A 147 -24.44 -11.13 25.06
C GLY A 147 -25.80 -11.10 24.36
N ASP A 148 -26.72 -10.26 24.85
CA ASP A 148 -28.07 -10.08 24.28
C ASP A 148 -28.13 -9.02 23.16
N GLU A 149 -27.03 -8.31 22.88
CA GLU A 149 -26.96 -7.28 21.83
C GLU A 149 -26.20 -7.79 20.59
N VAL A 150 -26.74 -7.48 19.41
CA VAL A 150 -26.11 -7.77 18.12
C VAL A 150 -25.31 -6.54 17.70
N LEU A 151 -23.97 -6.62 17.79
CA LEU A 151 -23.09 -5.53 17.36
C LEU A 151 -22.75 -5.70 15.88
N HIS A 152 -22.98 -4.64 15.10
CA HIS A 152 -22.50 -4.57 13.73
C HIS A 152 -20.97 -4.54 13.69
N PHE A 153 -20.37 -5.25 12.73
CA PHE A 153 -18.91 -5.40 12.61
C PHE A 153 -18.14 -4.07 12.60
N ILE A 154 -18.73 -3.00 12.05
CA ILE A 154 -18.11 -1.65 12.03
C ILE A 154 -18.01 -1.05 13.43
N ASP A 155 -19.00 -1.30 14.29
CA ASP A 155 -19.08 -0.74 15.64
C ASP A 155 -18.36 -1.62 16.68
N ALA A 156 -18.03 -2.86 16.31
CA ALA A 156 -17.24 -3.77 17.12
C ALA A 156 -15.80 -3.27 17.29
N SER A 157 -15.24 -3.38 18.51
CA SER A 157 -13.86 -2.99 18.77
C SER A 157 -12.88 -3.83 17.93
N THR A 158 -11.68 -3.29 17.67
CA THR A 158 -10.69 -3.91 16.77
C THR A 158 -10.36 -5.35 17.15
N SER A 159 -10.38 -5.69 18.44
CA SER A 159 -10.20 -7.08 18.92
C SER A 159 -11.32 -8.01 18.48
N TYR A 160 -12.57 -7.55 18.47
CA TYR A 160 -13.72 -8.34 18.02
C TYR A 160 -13.80 -8.49 16.49
N GLN A 161 -13.25 -7.55 15.73
CA GLN A 161 -13.18 -7.65 14.27
C GLN A 161 -12.23 -8.75 13.79
N TYR A 162 -11.09 -8.91 14.47
CA TYR A 162 -10.23 -10.09 14.27
C TYR A 162 -10.83 -11.35 14.89
N ALA A 163 -11.76 -11.18 15.85
CA ALA A 163 -12.40 -12.27 16.53
C ALA A 163 -13.44 -13.03 15.70
N GLY A 164 -14.42 -12.30 15.18
CA GLY A 164 -15.58 -12.91 14.51
C GLY A 164 -15.22 -13.77 13.30
N HIS A 165 -14.06 -13.54 12.67
CA HIS A 165 -13.62 -14.34 11.52
C HIS A 165 -13.27 -15.79 11.89
N TYR A 166 -12.76 -16.07 13.09
CA TYR A 166 -12.41 -17.45 13.45
C TYR A 166 -13.61 -18.30 13.88
N GLU A 167 -14.68 -17.69 14.38
CA GLU A 167 -15.91 -18.41 14.76
C GLU A 167 -16.81 -18.76 13.57
N MET A 168 -16.78 -17.99 12.47
CA MET A 168 -17.58 -18.28 11.26
C MET A 168 -17.02 -19.41 10.38
N SER A 169 -15.81 -19.91 10.66
CA SER A 169 -15.15 -20.99 9.90
C SER A 169 -15.15 -22.36 10.59
N ALA A 170 -15.84 -22.48 11.72
CA ALA A 170 -16.04 -23.74 12.46
C ALA A 170 -17.52 -24.15 12.40
#